data_AF-A0A533RPI8-F1
#
_entry.id   AF-A0A533RPI8-F1
#
_cell.length_a   1.000
_cell.length_b   1.000
_cell.length_c   1.000
_cell.angle_alpha   90.00
_cell.angle_beta   90.00
_cell.angle_gamma   90.00
#
_symmetry.space_group_name_H-M   'P 1'
#
loop_
_entity.id
_entity.type
_entity.pdbx_description
1 polymer ?
#
loop_
_entity_poly.entity_id
_entity_poly.type
_entity_poly.pdbx_seq_one_letter_code
_entity_poly.pdbx_strand_id
1 'polypeptide(L)' 'MKSDSDKSNDAEGRSTLVHPPLDEIAFAHASERVAAEILDYYRISWQYEPHTFPIEWDGEGNVVASFTPDFYLP' A
#
# COMPACT_ATOMS: atom_id res chain seq x y z
N MET A 1 -16.66 14.56 -47.34
CA MET A 1 -16.67 13.08 -47.41
C MET A 1 -15.22 12.61 -47.49
N LYS A 2 -14.66 11.79 -46.61
CA LYS A 2 -15.23 10.76 -45.73
C LYS A 2 -14.89 11.03 -44.26
N SER A 3 -15.91 10.83 -43.43
CA SER A 3 -15.79 10.46 -42.02
C SER A 3 -15.30 9.02 -41.92
N ASP A 4 -14.53 8.71 -40.88
CA ASP A 4 -14.46 7.43 -40.16
C ASP A 4 -13.81 7.80 -38.82
N SER A 5 -14.60 8.21 -37.82
CA SER A 5 -15.20 7.35 -36.79
C SER A 5 -14.16 6.80 -35.81
N ASP A 6 -14.25 7.36 -34.59
CA ASP A 6 -14.05 6.75 -33.28
C ASP A 6 -13.11 5.54 -33.17
N LYS A 7 -12.02 5.77 -32.44
CA LYS A 7 -11.58 4.81 -31.43
C LYS A 7 -11.55 5.49 -30.07
N SER A 8 -12.74 5.60 -29.49
CA SER A 8 -12.91 5.33 -28.06
C SER A 8 -12.33 3.94 -27.79
N ASN A 9 -11.26 3.88 -27.00
CA ASN A 9 -10.88 2.64 -26.34
C ASN A 9 -11.00 2.88 -24.85
N ASP A 10 -12.22 2.65 -24.38
CA ASP A 10 -12.51 2.38 -22.99
C ASP A 10 -11.66 1.16 -22.55
N ALA A 11 -10.84 1.37 -21.54
CA ALA A 11 -10.41 0.31 -20.65
C ALA A 11 -10.44 0.87 -19.23
N GLU A 12 -11.67 1.12 -18.78
CA GLU A 12 -12.02 1.18 -17.37
C GLU A 12 -11.52 -0.09 -16.67
N GLY A 13 -10.36 0.07 -16.05
CA GLY A 13 -9.80 -0.83 -15.05
C GLY A 13 -8.97 0.02 -14.11
N ARG A 14 -9.56 1.11 -13.59
CA ARG A 14 -8.91 1.97 -12.59
C ARG A 14 -8.46 1.07 -11.45
N SER A 15 -7.15 0.97 -11.29
CA SER A 15 -6.42 0.28 -10.23
C SER A 15 -7.22 0.26 -8.93
N THR A 16 -7.77 -0.89 -8.57
CA THR A 16 -8.32 -1.12 -7.23
C THR A 16 -7.21 -1.54 -6.27
N LEU A 17 -5.95 -1.17 -6.54
CA LEU A 17 -4.89 -1.31 -5.57
C LEU A 17 -5.11 -0.26 -4.50
N VAL A 18 -5.18 -0.72 -3.25
CA VAL A 18 -5.56 0.09 -2.08
C VAL A 18 -4.38 0.94 -1.56
N HIS A 19 -3.31 1.05 -2.36
CA HIS A 19 -2.06 1.75 -2.06
C HIS A 19 -1.59 2.53 -3.30
N PRO A 20 -0.75 3.58 -3.13
CA PRO A 20 -0.15 4.30 -4.25
C PRO A 20 0.83 3.41 -5.05
N PRO A 21 1.23 3.82 -6.26
CA PRO A 21 2.29 3.16 -7.02
C PRO A 21 3.57 2.95 -6.18
N LEU A 22 4.25 1.80 -6.38
CA LEU A 22 5.40 1.41 -5.54
C LEU A 22 6.62 2.35 -5.66
N ASP A 23 6.73 3.10 -6.73
CA ASP A 23 7.73 4.14 -6.94
C ASP A 23 7.43 5.44 -6.19
N GLU A 24 6.20 5.64 -5.73
CA GLU A 24 5.80 6.77 -4.88
C GLU A 24 5.97 6.48 -3.38
N ILE A 25 6.16 5.20 -2.99
CA ILE A 25 6.35 4.80 -1.59
C ILE A 25 7.84 4.85 -1.23
N ALA A 26 8.15 5.61 -0.18
CA ALA A 26 9.49 5.69 0.38
C ALA A 26 9.77 4.53 1.34
N PHE A 27 10.05 3.35 0.78
CA PHE A 27 10.47 2.18 1.56
C PHE A 27 11.79 2.45 2.29
N ALA A 28 11.87 2.05 3.56
CA ALA A 28 13.09 2.13 4.37
C ALA A 28 14.19 1.19 3.85
N HIS A 29 13.80 0.03 3.32
CA HIS A 29 14.72 -0.95 2.75
C HIS A 29 14.26 -1.48 1.39
N ALA A 30 15.21 -1.80 0.51
CA ALA A 30 14.92 -2.38 -0.81
C ALA A 30 14.15 -3.71 -0.73
N SER A 31 14.32 -4.48 0.35
CA SER A 31 13.58 -5.73 0.60
C SER A 31 12.08 -5.50 0.80
N GLU A 32 11.67 -4.35 1.34
CA GLU A 32 10.26 -4.04 1.56
C GLU A 32 9.53 -3.79 0.24
N ARG A 33 10.18 -3.11 -0.72
CA ARG A 33 9.64 -2.97 -2.07
C ARG A 33 9.38 -4.35 -2.71
N VAL A 34 10.32 -5.28 -2.58
CA VAL A 34 10.14 -6.65 -3.11
C VAL A 34 8.99 -7.36 -2.40
N ALA A 35 8.83 -7.16 -1.09
CA ALA A 35 7.69 -7.70 -0.36
C ALA A 35 6.36 -7.12 -0.86
N ALA A 36 6.28 -5.81 -1.12
CA ALA A 36 5.12 -5.16 -1.73
C ALA A 36 4.79 -5.75 -3.11
N GLU A 37 5.80 -5.93 -3.98
CA GLU A 37 5.61 -6.56 -5.30
C GLU A 37 5.05 -7.99 -5.18
N ILE A 38 5.48 -8.76 -4.17
CA ILE A 38 4.94 -10.09 -3.88
C ILE A 38 3.48 -10.01 -3.45
N LEU A 39 3.13 -9.09 -2.55
CA LEU A 39 1.75 -8.90 -2.10
C LEU A 39 0.83 -8.48 -3.26
N ASP A 40 1.29 -7.59 -4.14
CA ASP A 40 0.60 -7.16 -5.36
C ASP A 40 0.37 -8.32 -6.32
N TYR A 41 1.40 -9.15 -6.55
CA TYR A 41 1.31 -10.33 -7.40
C TYR A 41 0.21 -11.28 -6.91
N TYR A 42 0.10 -11.48 -5.59
CA TYR A 42 -0.95 -12.29 -4.98
C TYR A 42 -2.28 -11.55 -4.79
N ARG A 43 -2.38 -10.28 -5.20
CA ARG A 43 -3.57 -9.41 -5.04
C ARG A 43 -4.04 -9.31 -3.58
N ILE A 44 -3.09 -9.33 -2.65
CA ILE A 44 -3.35 -9.12 -1.23
C ILE A 44 -3.44 -7.61 -1.02
N SER A 45 -4.50 -7.12 -0.38
CA SER A 45 -4.58 -5.71 0.01
C SER A 45 -3.58 -5.43 1.14
N TRP A 46 -2.80 -4.37 1.01
CA TRP A 46 -1.85 -3.96 2.04
C TRP A 46 -1.68 -2.43 2.07
N GLN A 47 -1.12 -1.94 3.17
CA GLN A 47 -0.72 -0.56 3.40
C GLN A 47 0.66 -0.55 4.07
N TYR A 48 1.55 0.37 3.68
CA TYR A 48 2.90 0.49 4.26
C TYR A 48 2.89 1.39 5.50
N GLU A 49 3.31 0.86 6.64
CA GLU A 49 3.40 1.53 7.95
C GLU A 49 2.18 2.41 8.37
N PRO A 50 0.91 2.02 8.14
CA PRO A 50 -0.23 2.92 8.42
C PRO A 50 -0.59 3.03 9.90
N HIS A 51 -0.20 2.05 10.73
CA HIS A 51 -0.67 1.91 12.10
C HIS A 51 0.49 1.61 13.04
N THR A 52 0.57 2.38 14.12
CA THR A 52 1.48 2.15 15.24
C THR A 52 0.69 1.55 16.41
N PHE A 53 1.18 0.44 16.95
CA PHE A 53 0.57 -0.26 18.07
C PHE A 53 1.40 -0.06 19.34
N PRO A 54 0.80 0.30 20.47
CA PRO A 54 1.50 0.29 21.74
C PRO A 54 1.80 -1.15 22.16
N ILE A 55 3.00 -1.38 22.68
CA ILE A 55 3.43 -2.72 23.14
C ILE A 55 3.83 -2.73 24.63
N GLU A 56 4.04 -1.56 25.24
CA GLU A 56 4.38 -1.41 26.66
C GLU A 56 3.81 -0.11 27.24
N TRP A 57 3.39 -0.16 28.49
CA TRP A 57 2.85 0.96 29.27
C TRP A 57 3.52 1.06 30.64
N ASP A 58 3.66 2.27 31.17
CA ASP A 58 4.10 2.49 32.55
C ASP A 58 2.96 2.33 33.57
N GLY A 59 3.27 2.52 34.86
CA GLY A 59 2.30 2.41 35.95
C GLY A 59 1.23 3.51 35.98
N GLU A 60 1.40 4.59 35.21
CA GLU A 60 0.42 5.68 35.05
C GLU A 60 -0.45 5.50 33.80
N GLY A 61 -0.17 4.46 32.99
CA GLY A 61 -0.89 4.15 31.76
C GLY A 61 -0.37 4.90 30.52
N ASN A 62 0.80 5.52 30.58
CA ASN A 62 1.44 6.12 29.41
C ASN A 62 2.14 5.05 28.57
N VAL A 63 2.05 5.18 27.24
CA VAL A 63 2.76 4.28 26.31
C VAL A 63 4.26 4.59 26.36
N VAL A 64 5.09 3.59 26.66
CA VAL A 64 6.56 3.74 26.70
C VAL A 64 7.27 3.04 25.55
N ALA A 65 6.61 2.08 24.90
CA ALA A 65 7.10 1.47 23.68
C ALA A 65 5.97 1.20 22.69
N SER A 66 6.29 1.30 21.40
CA SER A 66 5.36 1.06 20.31
C SER A 66 6.05 0.36 19.16
N PHE A 67 5.25 -0.28 18.32
CA PHE A 67 5.67 -1.01 17.14
C PHE A 67 4.82 -0.58 15.96
N THR A 68 5.47 -0.22 14.86
CA THR A 68 4.84 0.00 13.55
C THR A 68 5.26 -1.15 12.66
N PRO A 69 4.35 -2.04 12.23
CA PRO A 69 4.69 -3.07 11.25
C PRO A 69 4.92 -2.45 9.87
N ASP A 70 5.86 -3.01 9.11
CA ASP A 70 6.15 -2.58 7.73
C ASP A 70 4.88 -2.66 6.84
N PHE A 71 4.10 -3.73 6.96
CA PHE A 71 2.87 -3.96 6.19
C PHE A 71 1.68 -4.24 7.10
N TYR A 72 0.56 -3.57 6.82
CA TYR A 72 -0.75 -3.83 7.43
C TYR A 72 -1.72 -4.37 6.38
N LEU A 73 -2.36 -5.49 6.68
CA LEU A 73 -3.33 -6.16 5.81
C LEU A 73 -4.73 -5.98 6.42
N PRO A 74 -5.64 -5.21 5.78
CA PRO A 74 -6.98 -4.90 6.28
C PRO A 74 -7.99 -6.05 6.11
#